data_AF-A0A1Q9DIY1-F1
#
_entry.id   AF-A0A1Q9DIY1-F1
#
_cell.length_a   1.000
_cell.length_b   1.000
_cell.length_c   1.000
_cell.angle_alpha   90.00
_cell.angle_beta   90.00
_cell.angle_gamma   90.00
#
_symmetry.space_group_name_H-M   'P 1'
#
loop_
_entity.id
_entity.type
_entity.pdbx_description
1 polymer ?
#
loop_
_entity_poly.entity_id
_entity_poly.type
_entity_poly.pdbx_seq_one_letter_code
_entity_poly.pdbx_strand_id
1 'polypeptide(L)'
;MQGDVVRLHGLQKKPSLNGALALILLKHSEGRWVVRPYGVTSEPFAVRTANMQRGRELPESLRQGLFVAVALSVLLVAVAARAGPRSRLRALVPVASLLWFLVAVLGCYYLHAPLLASGVYVPAISEMGISSSARLLYRVAFGLCGFLLAVTLLQMHDLMSKHHSDISVQDSGLLWGLLASFGITLQGVCTLRLDFGMETVLHLSGAMVTMFGTFSHAERSNGWFKSLPDGSPLLRRGWRGFGLSLRKDHFEALGSGSSPLLAIFMVPLLLQGGKRLGLFAELNVVENCMGIMQWAVVAGIAAFFCSYAFDLMAV
;
A
#
# COMPACT_ATOMS: atom_id res chain seq x y z
N MET A 1 -20.63 -14.63 -3.06
CA MET A 1 -21.26 -14.26 -1.77
C MET A 1 -20.66 -15.04 -0.62
N GLN A 2 -20.62 -16.37 -0.64
CA GLN A 2 -19.88 -17.11 0.41
C GLN A 2 -18.42 -16.62 0.46
N GLY A 3 -17.92 -16.34 1.67
CA GLY A 3 -16.59 -15.78 1.90
C GLY A 3 -16.48 -14.25 1.75
N ASP A 4 -17.54 -13.56 1.32
CA ASP A 4 -17.56 -12.09 1.26
C ASP A 4 -17.79 -11.47 2.65
N VAL A 5 -17.35 -10.23 2.78
CA VAL A 5 -17.60 -9.37 3.94
C VAL A 5 -18.81 -8.49 3.67
N VAL A 6 -19.66 -8.36 4.69
CA VAL A 6 -20.80 -7.45 4.72
C VAL A 6 -20.77 -6.56 5.93
N ARG A 7 -21.42 -5.39 5.85
CA ARG A 7 -21.81 -4.59 7.02
C ARG A 7 -23.26 -4.87 7.36
N LEU A 8 -23.55 -5.13 8.62
CA LEU A 8 -24.90 -5.45 9.09
C LEU A 8 -25.69 -4.18 9.38
N HIS A 9 -26.98 -4.15 9.06
CA HIS A 9 -27.85 -3.02 9.37
C HIS A 9 -29.33 -3.43 9.53
N GLY A 10 -30.12 -2.63 10.23
CA GLY A 10 -31.55 -2.84 10.41
C GLY A 10 -31.92 -4.11 11.19
N LEU A 11 -31.01 -4.66 11.99
CA LEU A 11 -31.27 -5.81 12.84
C LEU A 11 -32.13 -5.40 14.04
N GLN A 12 -33.37 -5.90 14.09
CA GLN A 12 -34.29 -5.63 15.20
C GLN A 12 -34.03 -6.52 16.41
N LYS A 13 -33.69 -7.80 16.19
CA LYS A 13 -33.44 -8.77 17.29
C LYS A 13 -32.05 -8.64 17.94
N LYS A 14 -31.07 -8.11 17.20
CA LYS A 14 -29.69 -7.92 17.66
C LYS A 14 -29.22 -6.51 17.27
N PRO A 15 -29.84 -5.45 17.82
CA PRO A 15 -29.56 -4.08 17.40
C PRO A 15 -28.12 -3.63 17.68
N SER A 16 -27.46 -4.23 18.67
CA SER A 16 -26.04 -4.02 18.98
C SER A 16 -25.08 -4.44 17.87
N LEU A 17 -25.53 -5.27 16.92
CA LEU A 17 -24.73 -5.69 15.76
C LEU A 17 -24.93 -4.81 14.54
N ASN A 18 -25.79 -3.78 14.60
CA ASN A 18 -25.93 -2.82 13.52
C ASN A 18 -24.64 -2.01 13.39
N GLY A 19 -24.13 -1.94 12.16
CA GLY A 19 -22.81 -1.41 11.86
C GLY A 19 -21.71 -2.45 11.93
N ALA A 20 -21.87 -3.63 12.54
CA ALA A 20 -20.77 -4.59 12.59
C ALA A 20 -20.41 -5.15 11.21
N LEU A 21 -19.12 -5.40 10.95
CA LEU A 21 -18.69 -6.22 9.83
C LEU A 21 -18.95 -7.71 10.14
N ALA A 22 -19.29 -8.48 9.12
CA ALA A 22 -19.51 -9.92 9.24
C ALA A 22 -19.05 -10.69 7.99
N LEU A 23 -18.60 -11.94 8.18
CA LEU A 23 -18.27 -12.87 7.12
C LEU A 23 -19.48 -13.70 6.73
N ILE A 24 -19.78 -13.79 5.43
CA ILE A 24 -20.80 -14.72 4.93
C ILE A 24 -20.22 -16.14 4.93
N LEU A 25 -20.78 -17.04 5.74
CA LEU A 25 -20.31 -18.43 5.85
C LEU A 25 -20.96 -19.35 4.83
N LEU A 26 -22.29 -19.30 4.71
CA LEU A 26 -23.06 -20.17 3.80
C LEU A 26 -24.50 -19.67 3.62
N LYS A 27 -25.15 -20.12 2.56
CA LYS A 27 -26.57 -19.89 2.31
C LYS A 27 -27.39 -20.82 3.21
N HIS A 28 -28.31 -20.27 4.01
CA HIS A 28 -29.12 -21.08 4.93
C HIS A 28 -30.45 -21.51 4.28
N SER A 29 -31.20 -20.53 3.78
CA SER A 29 -32.51 -20.71 3.16
C SER A 29 -32.79 -19.55 2.20
N GLU A 30 -33.93 -19.56 1.51
CA GLU A 30 -34.28 -18.47 0.59
C GLU A 30 -34.27 -17.10 1.29
N GLY A 31 -33.44 -16.20 0.75
CA GLY A 31 -33.28 -14.85 1.26
C GLY A 31 -32.47 -14.70 2.57
N ARG A 32 -31.94 -15.79 3.15
CA ARG A 32 -31.15 -15.76 4.40
C ARG A 32 -29.76 -16.38 4.27
N TRP A 33 -28.79 -15.74 4.91
CA TRP A 33 -27.39 -16.12 4.93
C TRP A 33 -26.90 -16.30 6.36
N VAL A 34 -26.12 -17.33 6.61
CA VAL A 34 -25.40 -17.46 7.89
C VAL A 34 -24.19 -16.56 7.84
N VAL A 35 -24.10 -15.62 8.78
CA VAL A 35 -22.97 -14.70 8.91
C VAL A 35 -22.31 -14.86 10.27
N ARG A 36 -21.02 -14.55 10.34
CA ARG A 36 -20.25 -14.45 11.59
C ARG A 36 -19.77 -13.01 11.76
N PRO A 37 -20.29 -12.24 12.74
CA PRO A 37 -19.76 -10.91 13.04
C PRO A 37 -18.33 -10.99 13.54
N TYR A 38 -17.58 -9.91 13.34
CA TYR A 38 -16.26 -9.74 13.92
C TYR A 38 -16.35 -9.02 15.28
N GLY A 39 -15.44 -9.35 16.20
CA GLY A 39 -15.21 -8.62 17.45
C GLY A 39 -16.20 -8.86 18.61
N VAL A 40 -17.49 -9.13 18.34
CA VAL A 40 -18.53 -9.06 19.40
C VAL A 40 -19.06 -10.44 19.83
N THR A 41 -19.29 -11.36 18.89
CA THR A 41 -19.79 -12.72 19.17
C THR A 41 -19.25 -13.70 18.14
N SER A 42 -18.67 -14.82 18.56
CA SER A 42 -18.15 -15.86 17.66
C SER A 42 -19.26 -16.72 17.02
N GLU A 43 -20.46 -16.73 17.61
CA GLU A 43 -21.57 -17.56 17.15
C GLU A 43 -22.17 -17.05 15.84
N PRO A 44 -22.17 -17.87 14.77
CA PRO A 44 -22.84 -17.54 13.53
C PRO A 44 -24.36 -17.45 13.69
N PHE A 45 -25.01 -16.59 12.91
CA PHE A 45 -26.48 -16.54 12.87
C PHE A 45 -27.01 -16.16 11.50
N ALA A 46 -28.28 -16.45 11.25
CA ALA A 46 -28.94 -16.17 9.98
C ALA A 46 -29.41 -14.71 9.90
N VAL A 47 -29.05 -14.03 8.80
CA VAL A 47 -29.42 -12.65 8.49
C VAL A 47 -30.11 -12.60 7.13
N ARG A 48 -31.13 -11.73 6.98
CA ARG A 48 -31.79 -11.51 5.69
C ARG A 48 -30.87 -10.70 4.76
N THR A 49 -30.99 -10.92 3.46
CA THR A 49 -30.23 -10.14 2.46
C THR A 49 -30.45 -8.62 2.61
N ALA A 50 -31.67 -8.19 2.92
CA ALA A 50 -32.02 -6.79 3.19
C ALA A 50 -31.39 -6.20 4.47
N ASN A 51 -30.69 -7.01 5.28
CA ASN A 51 -29.97 -6.57 6.48
C ASN A 51 -28.44 -6.59 6.28
N MET A 52 -27.97 -6.75 5.05
CA MET A 52 -26.56 -6.81 4.70
C MET A 52 -26.23 -5.79 3.62
N GLN A 53 -25.19 -5.00 3.87
CA GLN A 53 -24.57 -4.13 2.88
C GLN A 53 -23.27 -4.74 2.41
N ARG A 54 -23.11 -4.92 1.10
CA ARG A 54 -21.90 -5.47 0.48
C ARG A 54 -21.00 -4.35 -0.05
N GLY A 55 -19.71 -4.62 -0.16
CA GLY A 55 -18.82 -3.81 -0.99
C GLY A 55 -19.28 -3.81 -2.45
N ARG A 56 -18.85 -2.80 -3.22
CA ARG A 56 -19.19 -2.74 -4.65
C ARG A 56 -18.49 -3.89 -5.38
N GLU A 57 -19.16 -4.43 -6.38
CA GLU A 57 -18.56 -5.41 -7.28
C GLU A 57 -17.69 -4.70 -8.29
N LEU A 58 -16.54 -5.30 -8.64
CA LEU A 58 -15.70 -4.79 -9.72
C LEU A 58 -16.40 -5.07 -11.06
N PRO A 59 -16.78 -4.03 -11.84
CA PRO A 59 -17.35 -4.22 -13.17
C PRO A 59 -16.44 -5.06 -14.06
N GLU A 60 -17.03 -5.90 -14.91
CA GLU A 60 -16.26 -6.81 -15.78
C GLU A 60 -15.33 -6.04 -16.73
N SER A 61 -15.74 -4.87 -17.22
CA SER A 61 -14.89 -3.99 -18.04
C SER A 61 -13.65 -3.52 -17.29
N LEU A 62 -13.77 -3.16 -16.00
CA LEU A 62 -12.63 -2.77 -15.18
C LEU A 62 -11.73 -3.98 -14.87
N ARG A 63 -12.31 -5.17 -14.69
CA ARG A 63 -11.55 -6.41 -14.51
C ARG A 63 -10.72 -6.74 -15.75
N GLN A 64 -11.31 -6.65 -16.94
CA GLN A 64 -10.60 -6.84 -18.20
C GLN A 64 -9.51 -5.77 -18.40
N GLY A 65 -9.83 -4.50 -18.11
CA GLY A 65 -8.87 -3.40 -18.12
C GLY A 65 -7.68 -3.64 -17.17
N LEU A 66 -7.92 -4.26 -16.01
CA LEU A 66 -6.86 -4.63 -15.06
C LEU A 66 -5.85 -5.62 -15.68
N PHE A 67 -6.31 -6.65 -16.39
CA PHE A 67 -5.44 -7.60 -17.07
C PHE A 67 -4.61 -6.94 -18.19
N VAL A 68 -5.25 -6.07 -18.99
CA VAL A 68 -4.54 -5.31 -20.02
C VAL A 68 -3.48 -4.40 -19.38
N ALA A 69 -3.81 -3.70 -18.30
CA ALA A 69 -2.87 -2.84 -17.59
C ALA A 69 -1.68 -3.63 -17.01
N VAL A 70 -1.91 -4.85 -16.49
CA VAL A 70 -0.85 -5.76 -16.04
C VAL A 70 0.08 -6.10 -17.20
N ALA A 71 -0.46 -6.53 -18.34
CA ALA A 71 0.33 -6.87 -19.52
C ALA A 71 1.15 -5.68 -20.04
N LEU A 72 0.55 -4.49 -20.06
CA LEU A 72 1.25 -3.25 -20.43
C LEU A 72 2.38 -2.89 -19.45
N SER A 73 2.21 -3.19 -18.16
CA SER A 73 3.26 -2.96 -17.15
C SER A 73 4.44 -3.91 -17.33
N VAL A 74 4.17 -5.18 -17.65
CA VAL A 74 5.23 -6.16 -17.98
C VAL A 74 5.96 -5.76 -19.26
N LEU A 75 5.23 -5.35 -20.29
CA LEU A 75 5.81 -4.85 -21.54
C LEU A 75 6.68 -3.62 -21.28
N LEU A 76 6.21 -2.67 -20.46
CA LEU A 76 6.97 -1.50 -20.07
C LEU A 76 8.31 -1.88 -19.41
N VAL A 77 8.29 -2.83 -18.48
CA VAL A 77 9.53 -3.32 -17.83
C VAL A 77 10.46 -3.97 -18.84
N ALA A 78 9.94 -4.82 -19.73
CA ALA A 78 10.76 -5.48 -20.75
C ALA A 78 11.41 -4.47 -21.71
N VAL A 79 10.65 -3.45 -22.15
CA VAL A 79 11.15 -2.36 -22.99
C VAL A 79 12.19 -1.53 -22.24
N ALA A 80 11.91 -1.15 -20.98
CA ALA A 80 12.82 -0.36 -20.17
C ALA A 80 14.12 -1.11 -19.83
N ALA A 81 14.08 -2.44 -19.66
CA ALA A 81 15.25 -3.27 -19.43
C ALA A 81 16.14 -3.42 -20.67
N ARG A 82 15.54 -3.39 -21.88
CA ARG A 82 16.27 -3.40 -23.16
C ARG A 82 16.72 -2.01 -23.61
N ALA A 83 16.13 -0.97 -23.04
CA ALA A 83 16.46 0.39 -23.38
C ALA A 83 17.88 0.73 -22.91
N GLY A 84 18.63 1.44 -23.74
CA GLY A 84 19.97 1.88 -23.38
C GLY A 84 19.99 2.76 -22.13
N PRO A 85 21.15 2.93 -21.46
CA PRO A 85 21.27 3.66 -20.20
C PRO A 85 20.67 5.08 -20.19
N ARG A 86 20.69 5.75 -21.35
CA ARG A 86 20.20 7.13 -21.57
C ARG A 86 18.74 7.23 -22.01
N SER A 87 18.01 6.11 -21.99
CA SER A 87 16.63 6.10 -22.46
C SER A 87 15.68 6.65 -21.41
N ARG A 88 14.92 7.67 -21.81
CA ARG A 88 13.82 8.24 -21.00
C ARG A 88 12.72 7.23 -20.68
N LEU A 89 12.66 6.10 -21.41
CA LEU A 89 11.69 5.03 -21.12
C LEU A 89 11.88 4.41 -19.73
N ARG A 90 13.10 4.45 -19.17
CA ARG A 90 13.36 3.96 -17.80
C ARG A 90 12.58 4.74 -16.75
N ALA A 91 12.43 6.06 -16.95
CA ALA A 91 11.69 6.93 -16.03
C ALA A 91 10.17 6.66 -16.01
N LEU A 92 9.63 5.94 -16.99
CA LEU A 92 8.22 5.55 -16.99
C LEU A 92 7.92 4.46 -15.95
N VAL A 93 8.92 3.67 -15.53
CA VAL A 93 8.75 2.60 -14.53
C VAL A 93 8.32 3.14 -13.15
N PRO A 94 9.05 4.09 -12.52
CA PRO A 94 8.61 4.67 -11.25
C PRO A 94 7.26 5.40 -11.35
N VAL A 95 6.97 6.05 -12.49
CA VAL A 95 5.66 6.69 -12.73
C VAL A 95 4.55 5.64 -12.80
N ALA A 96 4.76 4.53 -13.51
CA ALA A 96 3.81 3.43 -13.56
C ALA A 96 3.58 2.82 -12.17
N SER A 97 4.62 2.71 -11.34
CA SER A 97 4.50 2.26 -9.94
C SER A 97 3.57 3.20 -9.14
N LEU A 98 3.75 4.53 -9.25
CA LEU A 98 2.86 5.51 -8.63
C LEU A 98 1.42 5.40 -9.13
N LEU A 99 1.22 5.21 -10.43
CA LEU A 99 -0.13 5.02 -11.00
C LEU A 99 -0.81 3.76 -10.44
N TRP A 100 -0.08 2.65 -10.29
CA TRP A 100 -0.61 1.45 -9.66
C TRP A 100 -0.97 1.66 -8.19
N PHE A 101 -0.16 2.42 -7.46
CA PHE A 101 -0.48 2.82 -6.10
C PHE A 101 -1.79 3.63 -6.05
N LEU A 102 -1.96 4.63 -6.92
CA LEU A 102 -3.19 5.44 -6.98
C LEU A 102 -4.40 4.59 -7.36
N VAL A 103 -4.26 3.67 -8.32
CA VAL A 103 -5.30 2.69 -8.69
C VAL A 103 -5.67 1.81 -7.50
N ALA A 104 -4.69 1.31 -6.74
CA ALA A 104 -4.93 0.51 -5.56
C ALA A 104 -5.76 1.29 -4.54
N VAL A 105 -5.30 2.49 -4.19
CA VAL A 105 -5.89 3.28 -3.11
C VAL A 105 -7.27 3.82 -3.47
N LEU A 106 -7.40 4.50 -4.62
CA LEU A 106 -8.67 5.08 -5.06
C LEU A 106 -9.69 4.00 -5.45
N GLY A 107 -9.23 2.96 -6.14
CA GLY A 107 -10.09 1.86 -6.56
C GLY A 107 -10.57 1.02 -5.38
N CYS A 108 -9.69 0.67 -4.44
CA CYS A 108 -10.11 -0.06 -3.25
C CYS A 108 -11.01 0.81 -2.35
N TYR A 109 -10.76 2.11 -2.23
CA TYR A 109 -11.67 3.02 -1.53
C TYR A 109 -13.06 3.00 -2.17
N TYR A 110 -13.15 3.15 -3.50
CA TYR A 110 -14.42 3.09 -4.21
C TYR A 110 -15.17 1.77 -3.98
N LEU A 111 -14.46 0.63 -4.03
CA LEU A 111 -15.05 -0.69 -3.83
C LEU A 111 -15.45 -0.94 -2.36
N HIS A 112 -14.70 -0.36 -1.42
CA HIS A 112 -14.89 -0.51 0.02
C HIS A 112 -15.91 0.47 0.60
N ALA A 113 -16.16 1.63 -0.03
CA ALA A 113 -16.99 2.71 0.53
C ALA A 113 -18.34 2.26 1.15
N PRO A 114 -19.10 1.31 0.57
CA PRO A 114 -20.34 0.81 1.21
C PRO A 114 -20.14 0.07 2.54
N LEU A 115 -18.91 -0.37 2.83
CA LEU A 115 -18.54 -1.08 4.05
C LEU A 115 -17.96 -0.16 5.12
N LEU A 116 -17.91 1.16 4.90
CA LEU A 116 -17.43 2.11 5.91
C LEU A 116 -18.37 2.17 7.12
N ALA A 117 -17.79 2.38 8.30
CA ALA A 117 -18.58 2.66 9.50
C ALA A 117 -19.14 4.07 9.44
N SER A 118 -20.28 4.29 10.12
CA SER A 118 -20.86 5.63 10.22
C SER A 118 -19.87 6.59 10.91
N GLY A 119 -19.55 7.70 10.26
CA GLY A 119 -18.56 8.67 10.76
C GLY A 119 -17.10 8.34 10.41
N VAL A 120 -16.83 7.29 9.63
CA VAL A 120 -15.50 6.98 9.10
C VAL A 120 -15.42 7.38 7.65
N TYR A 121 -14.54 8.33 7.35
CA TYR A 121 -14.34 8.90 6.03
C TYR A 121 -13.01 8.44 5.41
N VAL A 122 -11.98 8.28 6.25
CA VAL A 122 -10.65 7.85 5.84
C VAL A 122 -10.35 6.51 6.52
N PRO A 123 -10.68 5.37 5.89
CA PRO A 123 -10.38 4.06 6.46
C PRO A 123 -8.87 3.81 6.43
N ALA A 124 -8.42 2.91 7.29
CA ALA A 124 -7.09 2.32 7.16
C ALA A 124 -6.91 1.68 5.77
N ILE A 125 -5.76 1.89 5.12
CA ILE A 125 -5.51 1.37 3.76
C ILE A 125 -5.66 -0.15 3.72
N SER A 126 -5.16 -0.82 4.76
CA SER A 126 -5.24 -2.27 4.90
C SER A 126 -6.68 -2.79 5.03
N GLU A 127 -7.63 -1.99 5.52
CA GLU A 127 -9.04 -2.38 5.61
C GLU A 127 -9.78 -2.30 4.26
N MET A 128 -9.25 -1.54 3.30
CA MET A 128 -9.90 -1.41 1.99
C MET A 128 -9.90 -2.72 1.19
N GLY A 129 -8.96 -3.65 1.46
CA GLY A 129 -8.82 -4.93 0.78
C GLY A 129 -9.73 -6.07 1.29
N ILE A 130 -10.71 -5.80 2.16
CA ILE A 130 -11.48 -6.88 2.82
C ILE A 130 -12.57 -7.53 1.94
N SER A 131 -13.19 -6.79 1.00
CA SER A 131 -14.19 -7.35 0.08
C SER A 131 -13.51 -8.12 -1.05
N SER A 132 -14.15 -9.14 -1.63
CA SER A 132 -13.51 -9.97 -2.69
C SER A 132 -13.02 -9.16 -3.89
N SER A 133 -13.83 -8.23 -4.38
CA SER A 133 -13.49 -7.34 -5.50
C SER A 133 -12.35 -6.39 -5.16
N ALA A 134 -12.40 -5.75 -3.98
CA ALA A 134 -11.32 -4.88 -3.53
C ALA A 134 -10.03 -5.65 -3.27
N ARG A 135 -10.12 -6.86 -2.71
CA ARG A 135 -8.98 -7.76 -2.45
C ARG A 135 -8.24 -8.14 -3.73
N LEU A 136 -8.97 -8.47 -4.79
CA LEU A 136 -8.37 -8.76 -6.10
C LEU A 136 -7.59 -7.54 -6.62
N LEU A 137 -8.23 -6.36 -6.63
CA LEU A 137 -7.60 -5.13 -7.08
C LEU A 137 -6.37 -4.79 -6.22
N TYR A 138 -6.49 -4.90 -4.90
CA TYR A 138 -5.42 -4.66 -3.93
C TYR A 138 -4.21 -5.56 -4.21
N ARG A 139 -4.44 -6.87 -4.34
CA ARG A 139 -3.39 -7.87 -4.62
C ARG A 139 -2.63 -7.58 -5.90
N VAL A 140 -3.35 -7.32 -6.99
CA VAL A 140 -2.74 -7.03 -8.29
C VAL A 140 -1.98 -5.71 -8.25
N ALA A 141 -2.61 -4.65 -7.74
CA ALA A 141 -2.04 -3.31 -7.78
C ALA A 141 -0.82 -3.16 -6.86
N PHE A 142 -0.89 -3.64 -5.61
CA PHE A 142 0.29 -3.60 -4.71
C PHE A 142 1.38 -4.59 -5.13
N GLY A 143 1.01 -5.76 -5.68
CA GLY A 143 1.99 -6.69 -6.25
C GLY A 143 2.77 -6.08 -7.42
N LEU A 144 2.08 -5.40 -8.35
CA LEU A 144 2.72 -4.68 -9.45
C LEU A 144 3.49 -3.44 -8.99
N CYS A 145 2.97 -2.70 -8.01
CA CYS A 145 3.66 -1.57 -7.40
C CYS A 145 5.02 -2.00 -6.82
N GLY A 146 5.03 -3.09 -6.05
CA GLY A 146 6.27 -3.69 -5.53
C GLY A 146 7.20 -4.13 -6.67
N PHE A 147 6.72 -4.91 -7.63
CA PHE A 147 7.55 -5.34 -8.76
C PHE A 147 8.19 -4.17 -9.53
N LEU A 148 7.41 -3.15 -9.89
CA LEU A 148 7.90 -1.96 -10.59
C LEU A 148 8.88 -1.15 -9.73
N LEU A 149 8.67 -1.12 -8.41
CA LEU A 149 9.60 -0.51 -7.48
C LEU A 149 10.94 -1.25 -7.47
N ALA A 150 10.96 -2.60 -7.40
CA ALA A 150 12.20 -3.37 -7.52
C ALA A 150 12.96 -3.05 -8.81
N VAL A 151 12.26 -2.96 -9.95
CA VAL A 151 12.87 -2.57 -11.22
C VAL A 151 13.45 -1.16 -11.16
N THR A 152 12.70 -0.20 -10.59
CA THR A 152 13.18 1.17 -10.38
C THR A 152 14.48 1.20 -9.58
N LEU A 153 14.55 0.41 -8.50
CA LEU A 153 15.73 0.33 -7.63
C LEU A 153 16.94 -0.27 -8.33
N LEU A 154 16.74 -1.33 -9.13
CA LEU A 154 17.80 -1.90 -9.97
C LEU A 154 18.29 -0.90 -11.02
N GLN A 155 17.38 -0.11 -11.61
CA GLN A 155 17.74 0.94 -12.56
C GLN A 155 18.53 2.07 -11.89
N MET A 156 18.13 2.47 -10.68
CA MET A 156 18.86 3.45 -9.89
C MET A 156 20.24 2.93 -9.47
N HIS A 157 20.35 1.66 -9.10
CA HIS A 157 21.65 1.06 -8.80
C HIS A 157 22.60 1.08 -10.01
N ASP A 158 22.11 0.72 -11.20
CA ASP A 158 22.86 0.83 -12.46
C ASP A 158 23.25 2.30 -12.80
N LEU A 159 22.43 3.27 -12.40
CA LEU A 159 22.77 4.69 -12.52
C LEU A 159 23.88 5.06 -11.52
N MET A 160 23.76 4.65 -10.26
CA MET A 160 24.71 4.97 -9.19
C MET A 160 26.10 4.39 -9.47
N SER A 161 26.19 3.14 -9.94
CA SER A 161 27.45 2.47 -10.25
C SER A 161 28.25 3.12 -11.37
N LYS A 162 27.60 3.89 -12.26
CA LYS A 162 28.27 4.67 -13.31
C LYS A 162 28.90 5.96 -12.80
N HIS A 163 28.49 6.43 -11.63
CA HIS A 163 28.89 7.72 -11.07
C HIS A 163 29.77 7.59 -9.81
N HIS A 164 30.12 6.38 -9.38
CA HIS A 164 31.00 6.16 -8.23
C HIS A 164 31.80 4.86 -8.37
N SER A 165 33.07 4.87 -7.96
CA SER A 165 33.94 3.68 -7.98
C SER A 165 33.84 2.81 -6.72
N ASP A 166 33.30 3.34 -5.62
CA ASP A 166 33.12 2.58 -4.37
C ASP A 166 31.78 1.84 -4.35
N ILE A 167 31.85 0.54 -4.60
CA ILE A 167 30.70 -0.37 -4.73
C ILE A 167 30.07 -0.70 -3.36
N SER A 168 30.86 -0.68 -2.29
CA SER A 168 30.47 -1.22 -0.98
C SER A 168 29.30 -0.46 -0.32
N VAL A 169 29.29 0.87 -0.44
CA VAL A 169 28.22 1.74 0.09
C VAL A 169 26.93 1.57 -0.72
N GLN A 170 27.05 1.29 -2.02
CA GLN A 170 25.92 1.17 -2.95
C GLN A 170 25.09 -0.08 -2.72
N ASP A 171 25.74 -1.22 -2.49
CA ASP A 171 25.07 -2.51 -2.28
C ASP A 171 24.13 -2.50 -1.07
N SER A 172 24.54 -1.80 0.00
CA SER A 172 23.71 -1.67 1.20
C SER A 172 22.42 -0.89 0.92
N GLY A 173 22.47 0.17 0.11
CA GLY A 173 21.31 0.96 -0.27
C GLY A 173 20.32 0.15 -1.10
N LEU A 174 20.81 -0.58 -2.09
CA LEU A 174 19.97 -1.42 -2.96
C LEU A 174 19.21 -2.48 -2.14
N LEU A 175 19.88 -3.18 -1.23
CA LEU A 175 19.26 -4.22 -0.40
C LEU A 175 18.05 -3.68 0.36
N TRP A 176 18.18 -2.53 1.03
CA TRP A 176 17.07 -1.93 1.78
C TRP A 176 15.90 -1.50 0.88
N GLY A 177 16.20 -1.00 -0.32
CA GLY A 177 15.17 -0.70 -1.30
C GLY A 177 14.43 -1.97 -1.73
N LEU A 178 15.16 -3.05 -2.03
CA LEU A 178 14.56 -4.33 -2.44
C LEU A 178 13.74 -4.96 -1.32
N LEU A 179 14.17 -4.85 -0.07
CA LEU A 179 13.37 -5.22 1.10
C LEU A 179 12.09 -4.37 1.16
N ALA A 180 12.17 -3.07 0.93
CA ALA A 180 10.99 -2.20 0.94
C ALA A 180 9.94 -2.67 -0.08
N SER A 181 10.40 -2.92 -1.31
CA SER A 181 9.64 -3.47 -2.42
C SER A 181 9.04 -4.84 -2.12
N PHE A 182 9.82 -5.73 -1.50
CA PHE A 182 9.35 -7.04 -1.06
C PHE A 182 8.22 -6.90 -0.02
N GLY A 183 8.37 -6.00 0.95
CA GLY A 183 7.31 -5.71 1.93
C GLY A 183 6.00 -5.24 1.30
N ILE A 184 6.06 -4.41 0.24
CA ILE A 184 4.87 -3.92 -0.48
C ILE A 184 4.20 -5.09 -1.19
N THR A 185 5.01 -5.92 -1.85
CA THR A 185 4.54 -7.12 -2.55
C THR A 185 3.89 -8.09 -1.57
N LEU A 186 4.51 -8.32 -0.41
CA LEU A 186 3.99 -9.19 0.63
C LEU A 186 2.65 -8.70 1.19
N GLN A 187 2.51 -7.40 1.45
CA GLN A 187 1.22 -6.79 1.81
C GLN A 187 0.15 -6.96 0.74
N GLY A 188 0.57 -6.83 -0.53
CA GLY A 188 -0.30 -7.05 -1.67
C GLY A 188 -0.83 -8.48 -1.70
N VAL A 189 0.06 -9.48 -1.67
CA VAL A 189 -0.31 -10.91 -1.75
C VAL A 189 -1.06 -11.38 -0.51
N CYS A 190 -0.55 -11.06 0.66
CA CYS A 190 -1.14 -11.38 1.95
C CYS A 190 -1.97 -10.18 2.40
N THR A 191 -3.24 -10.15 1.99
CA THR A 191 -4.16 -9.07 2.34
C THR A 191 -4.65 -9.20 3.77
N LEU A 192 -4.92 -8.06 4.41
CA LEU A 192 -5.47 -8.07 5.77
C LEU A 192 -6.81 -8.81 5.77
N ARG A 193 -6.87 -9.89 6.55
CA ARG A 193 -8.12 -10.58 6.82
C ARG A 193 -8.74 -10.04 8.10
N LEU A 194 -10.06 -10.13 8.17
CA LEU A 194 -10.78 -9.70 9.36
C LEU A 194 -10.56 -10.65 10.55
N ASP A 195 -10.27 -11.93 10.28
CA ASP A 195 -9.69 -12.87 11.23
C ASP A 195 -8.17 -12.66 11.36
N PHE A 196 -7.65 -12.75 12.59
CA PHE A 196 -6.22 -12.59 12.89
C PHE A 196 -5.44 -13.87 12.53
N GLY A 197 -5.50 -14.27 11.27
CA GLY A 197 -4.78 -15.43 10.74
C GLY A 197 -3.35 -15.09 10.25
N MET A 198 -2.64 -16.11 9.76
CA MET A 198 -1.28 -15.96 9.21
C MET A 198 -1.20 -14.92 8.08
N GLU A 199 -2.24 -14.79 7.26
CA GLU A 199 -2.27 -13.78 6.20
C GLU A 199 -2.20 -12.35 6.77
N THR A 200 -2.91 -12.08 7.87
CA THR A 200 -2.88 -10.79 8.57
C THR A 200 -1.52 -10.53 9.21
N VAL A 201 -0.90 -11.56 9.81
CA VAL A 201 0.47 -11.44 10.36
C VAL A 201 1.47 -11.08 9.25
N LEU A 202 1.45 -11.82 8.14
CA LEU A 202 2.33 -11.57 6.99
C LEU A 202 2.08 -10.20 6.37
N HIS A 203 0.82 -9.74 6.30
CA HIS A 203 0.48 -8.39 5.88
C HIS A 203 1.16 -7.34 6.75
N LEU A 204 1.00 -7.43 8.08
CA LEU A 204 1.56 -6.48 9.04
C LEU A 204 3.10 -6.53 9.02
N SER A 205 3.70 -7.71 8.93
CA SER A 205 5.15 -7.87 8.76
C SER A 205 5.62 -7.22 7.46
N GLY A 206 4.90 -7.39 6.36
CA GLY A 206 5.18 -6.72 5.09
C GLY A 206 5.15 -5.20 5.21
N ALA A 207 4.18 -4.64 5.95
CA ALA A 207 4.11 -3.22 6.25
C ALA A 207 5.34 -2.73 7.02
N MET A 208 5.75 -3.46 8.06
CA MET A 208 6.97 -3.12 8.81
C MET A 208 8.22 -3.17 7.93
N VAL A 209 8.38 -4.24 7.13
CA VAL A 209 9.52 -4.39 6.21
C VAL A 209 9.55 -3.27 5.17
N THR A 210 8.41 -2.89 4.60
CA THR A 210 8.29 -1.72 3.70
C THR A 210 8.78 -0.45 4.37
N MET A 211 8.33 -0.19 5.59
CA MET A 211 8.69 1.02 6.32
C MET A 211 10.20 1.07 6.60
N PHE A 212 10.74 0.05 7.27
CA PHE A 212 12.17 0.01 7.61
C PHE A 212 13.06 0.01 6.38
N GLY A 213 12.68 -0.73 5.34
CA GLY A 213 13.39 -0.73 4.06
C GLY A 213 13.39 0.64 3.40
N THR A 214 12.24 1.33 3.37
CA THR A 214 12.15 2.65 2.75
C THR A 214 13.00 3.69 3.48
N PHE A 215 12.93 3.75 4.81
CA PHE A 215 13.75 4.69 5.59
C PHE A 215 15.24 4.43 5.43
N SER A 216 15.65 3.17 5.57
CA SER A 216 17.04 2.76 5.46
C SER A 216 17.61 3.00 4.05
N HIS A 217 16.78 2.83 3.02
CA HIS A 217 17.12 3.15 1.64
C HIS A 217 17.19 4.65 1.38
N ALA A 218 16.23 5.43 1.93
CA ALA A 218 16.19 6.88 1.79
C ALA A 218 17.43 7.54 2.41
N GLU A 219 17.82 7.13 3.61
CA GLU A 219 19.03 7.61 4.28
C GLU A 219 20.28 7.39 3.42
N ARG A 220 20.48 6.15 2.93
CA ARG A 220 21.65 5.78 2.12
C ARG A 220 21.67 6.45 0.76
N SER A 221 20.54 6.46 0.06
CA SER A 221 20.44 7.10 -1.27
C SER A 221 20.63 8.61 -1.16
N ASN A 222 20.07 9.27 -0.14
CA ASN A 222 20.33 10.70 0.11
C ASN A 222 21.80 10.95 0.48
N GLY A 223 22.43 10.06 1.25
CA GLY A 223 23.87 10.09 1.52
C GLY A 223 24.71 10.07 0.24
N TRP A 224 24.34 9.20 -0.72
CA TRP A 224 24.99 9.18 -2.04
C TRP A 224 24.76 10.47 -2.83
N PHE A 225 23.54 11.03 -2.86
CA PHE A 225 23.31 12.31 -3.53
C PHE A 225 24.14 13.45 -2.92
N LYS A 226 24.36 13.44 -1.60
CA LYS A 226 25.22 14.41 -0.91
C LYS A 226 26.70 14.27 -1.24
N SER A 227 27.17 13.08 -1.66
CA SER A 227 28.57 12.85 -2.04
C SER A 227 28.87 13.14 -3.52
N LEU A 228 27.85 13.44 -4.32
CA LEU A 228 28.04 13.83 -5.72
C LEU A 228 28.71 15.21 -5.81
N PRO A 229 29.60 15.43 -6.80
CA PRO A 229 30.19 16.76 -7.04
C PRO A 229 29.11 17.79 -7.39
N ASP A 230 29.29 19.05 -6.98
CA ASP A 230 28.33 20.16 -7.24
C ASP A 230 27.95 20.33 -8.72
N GLY A 231 28.88 20.00 -9.63
CA GLY A 231 28.66 20.04 -11.08
C GLY A 231 27.89 18.86 -11.67
N SER A 232 27.50 17.88 -10.84
CA SER A 232 26.84 16.65 -11.29
C SER A 232 25.54 16.97 -12.04
N PRO A 233 25.27 16.33 -13.19
CA PRO A 233 24.01 16.51 -13.91
C PRO A 233 22.78 16.12 -13.07
N LEU A 234 22.96 15.27 -12.05
CA LEU A 234 21.91 14.84 -11.13
C LEU A 234 21.56 15.90 -10.08
N LEU A 235 22.45 16.86 -9.80
CA LEU A 235 22.23 17.95 -8.83
C LEU A 235 21.75 19.25 -9.48
N ARG A 236 21.65 19.31 -10.82
CA ARG A 236 21.26 20.55 -11.52
C ARG A 236 19.87 21.03 -11.11
N ARG A 237 19.69 22.35 -11.05
CA ARG A 237 18.43 23.03 -10.71
C ARG A 237 17.30 22.70 -11.71
N GLY A 238 16.05 22.94 -11.31
CA GLY A 238 14.83 22.65 -12.08
C GLY A 238 14.13 21.39 -11.58
N TRP A 239 13.54 20.61 -12.49
CA TRP A 239 12.81 19.37 -12.15
C TRP A 239 13.65 18.34 -11.39
N ARG A 240 14.97 18.29 -11.62
CA ARG A 240 15.91 17.38 -10.94
C ARG A 240 16.12 17.80 -9.48
N GLY A 241 16.36 19.09 -9.26
CA GLY A 241 16.41 19.67 -7.92
C GLY A 241 15.10 19.49 -7.15
N PHE A 242 13.95 19.57 -7.82
CA PHE A 242 12.65 19.27 -7.21
C PHE A 242 12.51 17.80 -6.80
N GLY A 243 12.91 16.86 -7.66
CA GLY A 243 12.94 15.43 -7.30
C GLY A 243 13.83 15.15 -6.08
N LEU A 244 15.01 15.77 -6.04
CA LEU A 244 15.91 15.67 -4.89
C LEU A 244 15.34 16.33 -3.63
N SER A 245 14.70 17.49 -3.73
CA SER A 245 14.08 18.16 -2.57
C SER A 245 12.92 17.33 -2.01
N LEU A 246 12.11 16.70 -2.88
CA LEU A 246 11.08 15.76 -2.45
C LEU A 246 11.66 14.62 -1.60
N ARG A 247 12.82 14.06 -1.98
CA ARG A 247 13.47 13.00 -1.19
C ARG A 247 14.13 13.49 0.08
N LYS A 248 14.87 14.59 -0.01
CA LYS A 248 15.68 15.12 1.08
C LYS A 248 14.78 15.69 2.17
N ASP A 249 13.87 16.59 1.82
CA ASP A 249 13.06 17.31 2.80
C ASP A 249 12.04 16.40 3.47
N HIS A 250 11.48 15.42 2.74
CA HIS A 250 10.53 14.48 3.35
C HIS A 250 11.23 13.46 4.25
N PHE A 251 12.36 12.88 3.86
CA PHE A 251 12.93 11.73 4.58
C PHE A 251 14.10 12.06 5.50
N GLU A 252 14.82 13.18 5.31
CA GLU A 252 15.87 13.59 6.24
C GLU A 252 15.29 13.97 7.61
N ALA A 253 14.12 14.63 7.62
CA ALA A 253 13.34 14.88 8.84
C ALA A 253 12.81 13.57 9.49
N LEU A 254 12.66 12.50 8.70
CA LEU A 254 12.16 11.21 9.18
C LEU A 254 13.27 10.30 9.74
N GLY A 255 14.46 10.34 9.13
CA GLY A 255 15.56 9.40 9.37
C GLY A 255 16.50 9.76 10.53
N SER A 256 16.51 11.01 11.01
CA SER A 256 17.25 11.33 12.24
C SER A 256 16.58 10.59 13.39
N GLY A 257 17.23 9.56 13.96
CA GLY A 257 16.67 8.53 14.87
C GLY A 257 15.93 8.98 16.14
N SER A 258 15.68 10.28 16.32
CA SER A 258 14.80 10.91 17.30
C SER A 258 13.47 11.38 16.71
N SER A 259 13.14 11.06 15.45
CA SER A 259 11.96 11.65 14.82
C SER A 259 10.66 11.13 15.47
N PRO A 260 9.79 12.00 16.01
CA PRO A 260 8.45 11.62 16.49
C PRO A 260 7.58 11.03 15.37
N LEU A 261 8.04 11.15 14.13
CA LEU A 261 7.40 10.58 12.96
C LEU A 261 7.45 9.05 12.98
N LEU A 262 8.53 8.37 13.41
CA LEU A 262 8.50 6.89 13.54
C LEU A 262 7.35 6.43 14.44
N ALA A 263 7.06 7.19 15.51
CA ALA A 263 5.89 6.94 16.35
C ALA A 263 4.57 7.20 15.60
N ILE A 264 4.49 8.22 14.75
CA ILE A 264 3.36 8.44 13.84
C ILE A 264 3.15 7.23 12.90
N PHE A 265 4.19 6.47 12.53
CA PHE A 265 4.00 5.22 11.77
C PHE A 265 3.61 4.03 12.64
N MET A 266 4.24 3.87 13.80
CA MET A 266 4.05 2.69 14.66
C MET A 266 2.73 2.72 15.42
N VAL A 267 2.28 3.90 15.85
CA VAL A 267 1.03 4.05 16.60
C VAL A 267 -0.17 3.51 15.81
N PRO A 268 -0.40 3.86 14.53
CA PRO A 268 -1.46 3.27 13.72
C PRO A 268 -1.40 1.74 13.63
N LEU A 269 -0.21 1.16 13.44
CA LEU A 269 -0.05 -0.29 13.33
C LEU A 269 -0.31 -1.00 14.67
N LEU A 270 0.17 -0.44 15.78
CA LEU A 270 -0.08 -0.95 17.13
C LEU A 270 -1.55 -0.81 17.51
N LEU A 271 -2.17 0.33 17.21
CA LEU A 271 -3.60 0.55 17.41
C LEU A 271 -4.43 -0.40 16.56
N GLN A 272 -4.04 -0.62 15.30
CA GLN A 272 -4.71 -1.58 14.43
C GLN A 272 -4.57 -3.02 14.97
N GLY A 273 -3.38 -3.41 15.41
CA GLY A 273 -3.15 -4.71 16.04
C GLY A 273 -3.96 -4.89 17.33
N GLY A 274 -3.92 -3.91 18.23
CA GLY A 274 -4.67 -3.96 19.49
C GLY A 274 -6.19 -3.94 19.29
N LYS A 275 -6.70 -3.18 18.30
CA LYS A 275 -8.12 -3.24 17.90
C LYS A 275 -8.52 -4.66 17.50
N ARG A 276 -7.67 -5.35 16.73
CA ARG A 276 -7.93 -6.73 16.28
C ARG A 276 -7.87 -7.74 17.43
N LEU A 277 -7.08 -7.46 18.46
CA LEU A 277 -7.01 -8.25 19.69
C LEU A 277 -8.12 -7.89 20.69
N GLY A 278 -9.00 -6.93 20.38
CA GLY A 278 -10.07 -6.48 21.29
C GLY A 278 -9.58 -5.64 22.46
N LEU A 279 -8.35 -5.09 22.39
CA LEU A 279 -7.75 -4.30 23.48
C LEU A 279 -8.24 -2.84 23.52
N PHE A 280 -8.80 -2.33 22.42
CA PHE A 280 -9.21 -0.94 22.28
C PHE A 280 -10.68 -0.84 21.84
N ALA A 281 -11.40 0.11 22.41
CA ALA A 281 -12.78 0.42 22.02
C ALA A 281 -12.83 1.07 20.63
N GLU A 282 -13.93 0.82 19.90
CA GLU A 282 -14.17 1.42 18.58
C GLU A 282 -14.55 2.90 18.73
N LEU A 283 -13.57 3.78 18.50
CA LEU A 283 -13.81 5.22 18.40
C LEU A 283 -13.57 5.69 16.96
N ASN A 284 -14.61 6.18 16.30
CA ASN A 284 -14.55 6.64 14.90
C ASN A 284 -13.42 7.68 14.67
N VAL A 285 -13.17 8.56 15.63
CA VAL A 285 -12.09 9.56 15.55
C VAL A 285 -10.72 8.88 15.46
N VAL A 286 -10.50 7.83 16.25
CA VAL A 286 -9.24 7.06 16.24
C VAL A 286 -9.06 6.35 14.89
N GLU A 287 -10.13 5.81 14.30
CA GLU A 287 -10.07 5.17 12.98
C GLU A 287 -9.72 6.15 11.86
N ASN A 288 -10.36 7.33 11.84
CA ASN A 288 -10.04 8.37 10.85
C ASN A 288 -8.60 8.88 11.01
N CYS A 289 -8.14 9.12 12.24
CA CYS A 289 -6.77 9.53 12.50
C CYS A 289 -5.77 8.47 12.02
N MET A 290 -6.03 7.19 12.33
CA MET A 290 -5.22 6.06 11.87
C MET A 290 -5.18 5.99 10.34
N GLY A 291 -6.32 6.15 9.69
CA GLY A 291 -6.43 6.23 8.23
C GLY A 291 -5.59 7.38 7.68
N ILE A 292 -5.82 8.62 8.12
CA ILE A 292 -5.07 9.80 7.65
C ILE A 292 -3.56 9.59 7.77
N MET A 293 -3.10 9.05 8.90
CA MET A 293 -1.69 8.74 9.10
C MET A 293 -1.24 7.73 8.05
N GLN A 294 -1.85 6.55 7.94
CA GLN A 294 -1.47 5.55 6.93
C GLN A 294 -1.47 6.10 5.50
N TRP A 295 -2.44 6.93 5.15
CA TRP A 295 -2.52 7.56 3.83
C TRP A 295 -1.36 8.53 3.57
N ALA A 296 -1.06 9.40 4.52
CA ALA A 296 0.07 10.34 4.41
C ALA A 296 1.40 9.58 4.28
N VAL A 297 1.57 8.52 5.08
CA VAL A 297 2.71 7.62 5.07
C VAL A 297 2.94 7.01 3.69
N VAL A 298 1.92 6.34 3.15
CA VAL A 298 2.09 5.62 1.88
C VAL A 298 2.19 6.60 0.71
N ALA A 299 1.50 7.74 0.76
CA ALA A 299 1.67 8.81 -0.22
C ALA A 299 3.11 9.37 -0.21
N GLY A 300 3.71 9.58 0.96
CA GLY A 300 5.10 10.00 1.10
C GLY A 300 6.09 9.00 0.51
N ILE A 301 5.90 7.71 0.78
CA ILE A 301 6.70 6.62 0.19
C ILE A 301 6.57 6.61 -1.33
N ALA A 302 5.34 6.71 -1.84
CA ALA A 302 5.08 6.72 -3.27
C ALA A 302 5.71 7.94 -3.97
N ALA A 303 5.61 9.12 -3.36
CA ALA A 303 6.25 10.34 -3.86
C ALA A 303 7.78 10.22 -3.86
N PHE A 304 8.36 9.67 -2.78
CA PHE A 304 9.80 9.42 -2.67
C PHE A 304 10.30 8.53 -3.81
N PHE A 305 9.70 7.35 -4.02
CA PHE A 305 10.17 6.46 -5.08
C PHE A 305 9.84 6.97 -6.49
N CYS A 306 8.72 7.67 -6.67
CA CYS A 306 8.39 8.29 -7.95
C CYS A 306 9.40 9.38 -8.35
N SER A 307 10.03 10.04 -7.38
CA SER A 307 11.06 11.05 -7.65
C SER A 307 12.26 10.50 -8.43
N TYR A 308 12.54 9.19 -8.38
CA TYR A 308 13.59 8.56 -9.18
C TYR A 308 13.34 8.66 -10.69
N ALA A 309 12.10 8.94 -11.12
CA ALA A 309 11.82 9.29 -12.51
C ALA A 309 12.69 10.48 -12.97
N PHE A 310 12.90 11.49 -12.11
CA PHE A 310 13.69 12.67 -12.46
C PHE A 310 15.17 12.35 -12.65
N ASP A 311 15.73 11.45 -11.85
CA ASP A 311 17.13 11.03 -11.98
C ASP A 311 17.34 10.15 -13.21
N LEU A 312 16.40 9.23 -13.48
CA LEU A 312 16.44 8.37 -14.66
C LEU A 312 16.24 9.15 -15.98
N MET A 313 15.61 10.33 -15.94
CA MET A 313 15.56 11.26 -17.08
C MET A 313 16.81 12.12 -17.24
N ALA A 314 17.69 12.16 -16.22
CA ALA A 314 18.78 13.12 -16.17
C ALA A 314 20.02 12.71 -16.98
N VAL A 315 20.15 11.42 -17.30
CA VAL A 315 21.29 10.77 -17.97
C VAL A 315 20.91 10.29 -19.36
#